data_AF-A0A3D4RMI2-F1
#
_entry.id   AF-A0A3D4RMI2-F1
#
_cell.length_a   1.000
_cell.length_b   1.000
_cell.length_c   1.000
_cell.angle_alpha   90.00
_cell.angle_beta   90.00
_cell.angle_gamma   90.00
#
_symmetry.space_group_name_H-M   'P 1'
#
loop_
_entity.id
_entity.type
_entity.pdbx_description
1 polymer ?
#
loop_
_entity_poly.entity_id
_entity_poly.type
_entity_poly.pdbx_seq_one_letter_code
_entity_poly.pdbx_strand_id
1 'polypeptide(L)'
;MDLVKSLSGKVCQHSDTYFAMRNGTRYTGKICNPSTAAPTESQTAQRNRFAQARAAVKALSSQDLAAYAAAFKSNPGKYRTLNGYIFAKEMAKLS
;
A
#
# COMPACT_ATOMS: atom_id res chain seq x y z
N MET A 1 8.71 -24.04 20.12
CA MET A 1 9.88 -23.49 19.41
C MET A 1 10.07 -22.06 19.86
N ASP A 2 11.22 -21.75 20.45
CA ASP A 2 11.56 -20.39 20.86
C ASP A 2 11.94 -19.57 19.62
N LEU A 3 10.99 -18.76 19.15
CA LEU A 3 11.10 -17.91 17.96
C LEU A 3 12.29 -16.94 18.05
N VAL A 4 12.67 -16.51 19.26
CA VAL A 4 13.79 -15.60 19.47
C VAL A 4 15.11 -16.34 19.26
N LYS A 5 15.19 -17.60 19.71
CA LYS A 5 16.37 -18.46 19.47
C LYS A 5 16.52 -18.87 18.00
N SER A 6 15.43 -19.13 17.27
CA SER A 6 15.52 -19.54 15.86
C SER A 6 15.88 -18.40 14.90
N LEU A 7 15.67 -17.15 15.32
CA LEU A 7 15.94 -15.93 14.54
C LEU A 7 17.22 -15.19 14.98
N SER A 8 17.85 -15.64 16.07
CA SER A 8 19.14 -15.15 16.57
C SER A 8 20.22 -15.11 15.47
N GLY A 9 20.87 -13.96 15.29
CA GLY A 9 21.95 -13.75 14.31
C GLY A 9 21.51 -13.53 12.86
N LYS A 10 20.25 -13.81 12.52
CA LYS A 10 19.66 -13.55 11.19
C LYS A 10 18.83 -12.27 11.16
N VAL A 11 18.59 -11.69 12.34
CA VAL A 11 17.63 -10.62 12.56
C VAL A 11 18.20 -9.64 13.58
N CYS A 12 18.31 -8.34 13.22
CA CYS A 12 18.80 -7.28 14.11
C CYS A 12 17.93 -7.19 15.36
N GLN A 13 18.50 -7.16 16.58
CA GLN A 13 17.73 -7.27 17.84
C GLN A 13 16.71 -6.12 18.06
N HIS A 14 16.91 -4.93 17.49
CA HIS A 14 16.19 -3.69 17.84
C HIS A 14 14.95 -3.37 16.99
N SER A 15 14.10 -4.34 16.63
CA SER A 15 13.06 -4.05 15.62
C SER A 15 11.73 -4.74 15.92
N ASP A 16 10.65 -4.23 15.33
CA ASP A 16 9.31 -4.82 15.45
C ASP A 16 9.10 -5.92 14.41
N THR A 17 8.67 -7.08 14.88
CA THR A 17 8.37 -8.26 14.04
C THR A 17 6.93 -8.19 13.56
N TYR A 18 6.70 -8.38 12.26
CA TYR A 18 5.35 -8.50 11.70
C TYR A 18 5.18 -9.83 10.96
N PHE A 19 3.94 -10.32 10.96
CA PHE A 19 3.54 -11.50 10.22
C PHE A 19 2.64 -11.07 9.04
N ALA A 20 2.99 -11.49 7.84
CA ALA A 20 2.20 -11.22 6.64
C ALA A 20 1.96 -12.52 5.87
N MET A 21 0.78 -12.67 5.27
CA MET A 21 0.47 -13.82 4.42
C MET A 21 0.51 -13.38 2.96
N ARG A 22 1.27 -14.07 2.10
CA ARG A 22 1.21 -13.88 0.64
C ARG A 22 1.18 -15.23 -0.05
N ASN A 23 0.29 -15.39 -1.03
CA ASN A 23 0.12 -16.61 -1.81
C ASN A 23 0.04 -17.88 -0.92
N GLY A 24 -0.72 -17.81 0.19
CA GLY A 24 -0.87 -18.94 1.12
C GLY A 24 0.32 -19.20 2.04
N THR A 25 1.46 -18.52 1.85
CA THR A 25 2.65 -18.66 2.68
C THR A 25 2.71 -17.53 3.72
N ARG A 26 3.03 -17.87 4.98
CA ARG A 26 3.21 -16.90 6.06
C ARG A 26 4.67 -16.45 6.11
N TYR A 27 4.89 -15.18 5.85
CA TYR A 27 6.17 -14.50 5.93
C TYR A 27 6.30 -13.81 7.28
N THR A 28 7.50 -13.91 7.86
CA THR A 28 7.88 -13.14 9.04
C THR A 28 8.86 -12.08 8.57
N GLY A 29 8.50 -10.81 8.72
CA GLY A 29 9.33 -9.68 8.35
C GLY A 29 9.69 -8.84 9.57
N LYS A 30 10.71 -8.00 9.43
CA LYS A 30 11.12 -7.04 10.46
C LYS A 30 11.38 -5.68 9.81
N ILE A 31 10.88 -4.61 10.42
CA ILE A 31 11.17 -3.24 9.96
C ILE A 31 12.46 -2.80 10.64
N CYS A 32 13.57 -2.78 9.89
CA CYS A 32 14.84 -2.27 10.41
C CYS A 32 14.79 -0.74 10.52
N ASN A 33 15.26 -0.19 11.64
CA ASN A 33 15.30 1.25 11.94
C ASN A 33 13.94 1.96 11.74
N PRO A 34 12.88 1.56 12.46
CA PRO A 34 11.63 2.30 12.43
C PRO A 34 11.89 3.72 12.94
N SER A 35 11.43 4.74 12.20
CA SER A 35 11.49 6.12 12.67
C SER A 35 10.64 6.26 13.93
N THR A 36 11.23 6.73 15.02
CA THR A 36 10.53 7.08 16.25
C THR A 36 10.01 8.52 16.25
N ALA A 37 10.40 9.32 15.24
CA ALA A 37 9.91 10.68 15.09
C ALA A 37 8.42 10.69 14.79
N ALA A 38 7.71 11.65 15.39
CA ALA A 38 6.33 11.93 15.04
C ALA A 38 6.23 12.27 13.53
N PRO A 39 5.20 11.77 12.82
CA PRO A 39 5.01 12.13 11.43
C PRO A 39 4.91 13.64 11.25
N THR A 40 5.56 14.19 10.23
CA THR A 40 5.37 15.60 9.87
C THR A 40 3.95 15.84 9.39
N GLU A 41 3.52 17.10 9.35
CA GLU A 41 2.23 17.47 8.74
C GLU A 41 2.13 17.02 7.29
N SER A 42 3.21 17.14 6.51
CA SER A 42 3.26 16.70 5.12
C SER A 42 3.11 15.17 4.98
N GLN A 43 3.73 14.38 5.86
CA GLN A 43 3.56 12.93 5.89
C GLN A 43 2.14 12.54 6.29
N THR A 44 1.57 13.24 7.27
CA THR A 44 0.18 13.03 7.71
C THR A 44 -0.81 13.36 6.59
N ALA A 45 -0.60 14.47 5.88
CA ALA A 45 -1.40 14.87 4.73
C ALA A 45 -1.32 13.84 3.59
N GLN A 46 -0.13 13.33 3.27
CA GLN A 46 0.04 12.26 2.27
C GLN A 46 -0.69 10.97 2.68
N ARG A 47 -0.56 10.55 3.95
CA ARG A 47 -1.28 9.39 4.48
C ARG A 47 -2.79 9.56 4.34
N ASN A 48 -3.31 10.75 4.68
CA ASN A 48 -4.73 11.06 4.59
C ASN A 48 -5.21 11.06 3.13
N ARG A 49 -4.43 11.64 2.20
CA ARG A 49 -4.71 11.56 0.75
C ARG A 49 -4.84 10.12 0.27
N PHE A 50 -3.89 9.26 0.64
CA PHE A 50 -3.92 7.85 0.26
C PHE A 50 -5.16 7.14 0.82
N ALA A 51 -5.51 7.41 2.09
CA ALA A 51 -6.69 6.83 2.72
C ALA A 51 -8.00 7.27 2.03
N GLN A 52 -8.12 8.56 1.69
CA GLN A 52 -9.25 9.11 0.97
C GLN A 52 -9.37 8.52 -0.44
N ALA A 53 -8.27 8.42 -1.20
CA ALA A 53 -8.29 7.81 -2.51
C ALA A 53 -8.72 6.35 -2.45
N ARG A 54 -8.23 5.59 -1.46
CA ARG A 54 -8.66 4.19 -1.26
C ARG A 54 -10.16 4.09 -0.95
N ALA A 55 -10.70 5.00 -0.14
CA ALA A 55 -12.13 5.04 0.13
C ALA A 55 -12.94 5.39 -1.12
N ALA A 56 -12.48 6.37 -1.91
CA ALA A 56 -13.10 6.74 -3.19
C ALA A 56 -13.13 5.57 -4.17
N VAL A 57 -12.00 4.86 -4.35
CA VAL A 57 -11.93 3.66 -5.21
C VAL A 57 -12.94 2.59 -4.78
N LYS A 58 -13.12 2.39 -3.47
CA LYS A 58 -14.11 1.42 -2.95
C LYS A 58 -15.56 1.86 -3.14
N ALA A 59 -15.81 3.16 -3.21
CA ALA A 59 -17.14 3.74 -3.37
C ALA A 59 -17.56 3.86 -4.84
N LEU A 60 -16.67 3.56 -5.80
CA LEU A 60 -16.97 3.62 -7.22
C LEU A 60 -18.11 2.67 -7.58
N SER A 61 -19.06 3.19 -8.37
CA SER A 61 -20.13 2.37 -8.93
C SER A 61 -19.61 1.46 -10.03
N SER A 62 -20.40 0.46 -10.42
CA SER A 62 -20.10 -0.38 -11.58
C SER A 62 -19.98 0.43 -12.88
N GLN A 63 -20.74 1.52 -13.01
CA GLN A 63 -20.68 2.42 -14.15
C GLN A 63 -19.36 3.20 -14.20
N ASP A 64 -18.88 3.70 -13.05
CA ASP A 64 -17.59 4.38 -12.97
C ASP A 64 -16.43 3.44 -13.30
N LEU A 65 -16.48 2.21 -12.78
CA LEU A 65 -15.47 1.19 -13.08
C LEU A 65 -15.43 0.87 -14.58
N ALA A 66 -16.58 0.80 -15.25
CA ALA A 66 -16.65 0.59 -16.69
C ALA A 66 -16.06 1.78 -17.48
N ALA A 67 -16.33 3.02 -17.05
CA ALA A 67 -15.73 4.22 -17.64
C ALA A 67 -14.21 4.23 -17.48
N TYR A 68 -13.70 3.85 -16.31
CA TYR A 68 -12.26 3.70 -16.09
C TYR A 68 -11.65 2.60 -16.96
N ALA A 69 -12.31 1.47 -17.13
CA ALA A 69 -11.85 0.39 -17.99
C ALA A 69 -11.79 0.82 -19.47
N ALA A 70 -12.77 1.59 -19.95
CA ALA A 70 -12.75 2.16 -21.29
C ALA A 70 -11.59 3.15 -21.46
N ALA A 71 -11.42 4.09 -20.50
CA ALA A 71 -10.36 5.08 -20.55
C ALA A 71 -8.95 4.45 -20.43
N PHE A 72 -8.82 3.33 -19.71
CA PHE A 72 -7.55 2.61 -19.59
C PHE A 72 -7.10 2.00 -20.92
N LYS A 73 -8.04 1.48 -21.74
CA LYS A 73 -7.73 0.94 -23.08
C LYS A 73 -7.12 1.99 -24.00
N SER A 74 -7.50 3.26 -23.84
CA SER A 74 -7.00 4.39 -24.62
C SER A 74 -5.69 4.99 -24.11
N ASN A 75 -5.09 4.43 -23.05
CA ASN A 75 -3.90 4.98 -22.38
C ASN A 75 -2.72 3.99 -22.46
N PRO A 76 -2.14 3.76 -23.66
CA PRO A 76 -1.10 2.76 -23.85
C PRO A 76 0.17 3.14 -23.08
N GLY A 77 0.51 2.35 -22.07
CA GLY A 77 1.85 2.29 -21.49
C GLY A 77 2.12 3.08 -20.20
N LYS A 78 1.28 4.06 -19.82
CA LYS A 78 1.54 4.82 -18.57
C LYS A 78 1.30 4.01 -17.29
N TYR A 79 0.36 3.07 -17.31
CA TYR A 79 -0.01 2.26 -16.16
C TYR A 79 -0.07 0.78 -16.54
N ARG A 80 0.54 -0.07 -15.72
CA ARG A 80 0.62 -1.53 -15.98
C ARG A 80 -0.67 -2.28 -15.67
N THR A 81 -1.53 -1.75 -14.81
CA THR A 81 -2.79 -2.41 -14.40
C THR A 81 -3.94 -1.41 -14.31
N LEU A 82 -5.16 -1.87 -14.57
CA LEU A 82 -6.38 -1.06 -14.44
C LEU A 82 -6.55 -0.51 -13.01
N ASN A 83 -6.29 -1.32 -11.99
CA ASN A 83 -6.40 -0.88 -10.59
C ASN A 83 -5.38 0.21 -10.24
N GLY A 84 -4.15 0.11 -10.75
CA GLY A 84 -3.14 1.15 -10.59
C GLY A 84 -3.55 2.45 -11.29
N TYR A 85 -4.17 2.34 -12.47
CA TYR A 85 -4.73 3.49 -13.19
C TYR A 85 -5.88 4.16 -12.43
N ILE A 86 -6.87 3.38 -11.98
CA ILE A 86 -8.03 3.88 -11.21
C ILE A 86 -7.54 4.61 -9.97
N PHE A 87 -6.65 3.97 -9.19
CA PHE A 87 -6.13 4.57 -7.97
C PHE A 87 -5.36 5.87 -8.24
N ALA A 88 -4.53 5.92 -9.28
CA ALA A 88 -3.80 7.13 -9.66
C ALA A 88 -4.75 8.26 -10.08
N LYS A 89 -5.86 7.93 -10.77
CA LYS A 89 -6.87 8.92 -11.15
C LYS A 89 -7.65 9.44 -9.94
N GLU A 90 -8.04 8.59 -9.00
CA GLU A 90 -8.67 9.05 -7.75
C GLU A 90 -7.72 9.90 -6.91
N MET A 91 -6.46 9.51 -6.78
CA MET A 91 -5.43 10.32 -6.11
C MET A 91 -5.26 11.70 -6.75
N ALA A 92 -5.33 11.79 -8.08
CA ALA A 92 -5.22 13.05 -8.82
C ALA A 92 -6.45 13.96 -8.71
N LYS A 93 -7.58 13.49 -8.17
CA LYS A 93 -8.72 14.36 -7.84
C LYS A 93 -8.55 15.06 -6.50
N LEU A 94 -7.67 14.54 -5.64
CA LEU A 94 -7.39 15.04 -4.29
C LEU A 94 -6.18 16.00 -4.26
N SER A 95 -5.56 16.24 -5.43
CA SER A 95 -4.37 17.06 -5.61
C SER A 95 -4.69 18.54 -5.56
#